data_AF-A0A1R4H4N9-F1
#
_entry.id   AF-A0A1R4H4N9-F1
#
_cell.length_a   1.000
_cell.length_b   1.000
_cell.length_c   1.000
_cell.angle_alpha   90.00
_cell.angle_beta   90.00
_cell.angle_gamma   90.00
#
_symmetry.space_group_name_H-M   'P 1'
#
loop_
_entity.id
_entity.type
_entity.pdbx_description
1 polymer ?
#
loop_
_entity_poly.entity_id
_entity_poly.type
_entity_poly.pdbx_seq_one_letter_code
_entity_poly.pdbx_strand_id
1 'polypeptide(L)'
;MLQKKQPFKIGDSVKVKPNTLDPDYDEDISGWVGRIAEIEDETILIEWDSLTLTNMTAKTIRQCDEDDLDWSVMSLYPPDIELTDARDTPAEVESVLKKLINTYRWDYLGEEGSRVKDVLQDVDSDDEWAAFEAWEKHFRKVLKFPFEAEVMEQQKGPVRQGDVVKVLEITEIMEPYGVLVQCSHKRGGYVLPLCDLEVTKESSSNYQPVKD
;
A
#
# COMPACT_ATOMS: atom_id res chain seq x y z
N MET A 1 -3.22 -6.76 44.87
CA MET A 1 -3.43 -5.31 44.71
C MET A 1 -4.76 -5.14 44.00
N LEU A 2 -5.64 -4.23 44.45
CA LEU A 2 -6.91 -4.00 43.76
C LEU A 2 -6.60 -3.44 42.35
N GLN A 3 -6.95 -4.18 41.30
CA GLN A 3 -7.09 -3.61 39.96
C GLN A 3 -8.11 -2.47 40.10
N LYS A 4 -7.63 -1.21 40.09
CA LYS A 4 -8.51 -0.08 39.80
C LYS A 4 -9.10 -0.39 38.43
N LYS A 5 -10.41 -0.65 38.36
CA LYS A 5 -11.14 -0.66 37.09
C LYS A 5 -10.76 0.62 36.36
N GLN A 6 -10.06 0.46 35.24
CA GLN A 6 -9.78 1.60 34.38
C GLN A 6 -11.14 2.14 33.90
N PRO A 7 -11.33 3.47 33.84
CA PRO A 7 -12.63 4.07 33.51
C PRO A 7 -13.00 3.94 32.03
N PHE A 8 -12.12 3.33 31.22
CA PHE A 8 -12.22 3.25 29.78
C PHE A 8 -13.06 2.06 29.31
N LYS A 9 -13.75 2.24 28.19
CA LYS A 9 -14.40 1.17 27.43
C LYS A 9 -14.06 1.31 25.94
N ILE A 10 -14.14 0.20 25.21
CA ILE A 10 -14.04 0.19 23.75
C ILE A 10 -15.07 1.17 23.16
N GLY A 11 -14.63 1.97 22.20
CA GLY A 11 -15.40 3.02 21.55
C GLY A 11 -15.40 4.38 22.26
N ASP A 12 -14.82 4.51 23.47
CA ASP A 12 -14.60 5.82 24.07
C ASP A 12 -13.64 6.65 23.21
N SER A 13 -13.92 7.94 23.09
CA SER A 13 -12.96 8.90 22.54
C SER A 13 -12.01 9.37 23.62
N VAL A 14 -10.71 9.35 23.31
CA VAL A 14 -9.65 9.72 24.23
C VAL A 14 -8.68 10.68 23.59
N LYS A 15 -8.15 11.58 24.41
CA LYS A 15 -7.14 12.57 24.05
C LYS A 15 -5.84 12.27 24.78
N VAL A 16 -4.73 12.38 24.07
CA VAL A 16 -3.39 12.27 24.62
C VAL A 16 -3.06 13.52 25.45
N LYS A 17 -2.56 13.30 26.66
CA LYS A 17 -2.23 14.37 27.62
C LYS A 17 -0.97 15.16 27.21
N PRO A 18 -0.75 16.35 27.80
CA PRO A 18 0.45 17.13 27.54
C PRO A 18 1.75 16.43 27.96
N ASN A 19 2.80 16.59 27.14
CA ASN A 19 4.14 16.00 27.30
C ASN A 19 4.20 14.47 27.17
N THR A 20 3.20 13.86 26.55
CA THR A 20 3.27 12.44 26.16
C THR A 20 4.03 12.34 24.85
N LEU A 21 5.04 11.46 24.84
CA LEU A 21 5.81 11.15 23.65
C LEU A 21 5.29 9.88 22.99
N ASP A 22 5.44 9.83 21.68
CA ASP A 22 5.35 8.64 20.86
C ASP A 22 6.33 7.57 21.40
N PRO A 23 5.87 6.33 21.65
CA PRO A 23 6.70 5.27 22.24
C PRO A 23 7.82 4.77 21.32
N ASP A 24 7.71 4.97 20.01
CA ASP A 24 8.65 4.48 19.00
C ASP A 24 9.64 5.58 18.59
N TYR A 25 9.21 6.84 18.55
CA TYR A 25 10.00 7.95 17.97
C TYR A 25 10.32 9.11 18.90
N ASP A 26 9.86 9.09 20.16
CA ASP A 26 10.01 10.19 21.11
C ASP A 26 9.46 11.55 20.58
N GLU A 27 8.53 11.53 19.60
CA GLU A 27 7.86 12.73 19.08
C GLU A 27 6.68 13.14 19.97
N ASP A 28 6.44 14.45 20.14
CA ASP A 28 5.34 14.93 20.99
C ASP A 28 3.98 14.72 20.29
N ILE A 29 3.17 13.83 20.86
CA ILE A 29 1.82 13.48 20.40
C ILE A 29 0.72 14.10 21.27
N SER A 30 1.09 15.09 22.09
CA SER A 30 0.14 15.82 22.95
C SER A 30 -1.06 16.33 22.16
N GLY A 31 -2.25 15.98 22.66
CA GLY A 31 -3.51 16.44 22.08
C GLY A 31 -3.98 15.69 20.84
N TRP A 32 -3.27 14.65 20.41
CA TRP A 32 -3.82 13.66 19.48
C TRP A 32 -5.07 13.02 20.09
N VAL A 33 -6.03 12.68 19.24
CA VAL A 33 -7.32 12.11 19.67
C VAL A 33 -7.64 10.91 18.82
N GLY A 34 -8.22 9.90 19.44
CA GLY A 34 -8.69 8.71 18.77
C GLY A 34 -9.78 8.01 19.56
N ARG A 35 -10.16 6.83 19.08
CA ARG A 35 -11.14 5.95 19.73
C ARG A 35 -10.45 4.68 20.20
N ILE A 36 -10.85 4.22 21.38
CA ILE A 36 -10.34 2.96 21.92
C ILE A 36 -10.84 1.80 21.05
N ALA A 37 -9.92 1.11 20.40
CA ALA A 37 -10.18 -0.11 19.64
C ALA A 37 -10.05 -1.34 20.54
N GLU A 38 -8.99 -1.40 21.36
CA GLU A 38 -8.72 -2.53 22.24
C GLU A 38 -8.20 -2.09 23.61
N ILE A 39 -8.43 -2.92 24.63
CA ILE A 39 -7.96 -2.71 26.00
C ILE A 39 -7.21 -3.97 26.43
N GLU A 40 -5.92 -3.83 26.68
CA GLU A 40 -5.05 -4.89 27.20
C GLU A 40 -4.80 -4.70 28.70
N ASP A 41 -3.97 -5.58 29.29
CA ASP A 41 -3.68 -5.54 30.73
C ASP A 41 -2.96 -4.23 31.14
N GLU A 42 -2.09 -3.69 30.29
CA GLU A 42 -1.25 -2.52 30.59
C GLU A 42 -1.48 -1.33 29.65
N THR A 43 -1.92 -1.57 28.42
CA THR A 43 -2.02 -0.60 27.33
C THR A 43 -3.42 -0.55 26.74
N ILE A 44 -3.69 0.52 26.00
CA ILE A 44 -4.94 0.76 25.29
C ILE A 44 -4.59 1.07 23.84
N LEU A 45 -5.11 0.27 22.91
CA LEU A 45 -4.96 0.52 21.48
C LEU A 45 -5.98 1.57 21.04
N ILE A 46 -5.48 2.63 20.42
CA ILE A 46 -6.25 3.77 19.97
C ILE A 46 -6.16 3.84 18.45
N GLU A 47 -7.31 3.85 17.78
CA GLU A 47 -7.42 4.24 16.37
C GLU A 47 -7.55 5.77 16.28
N TRP A 48 -6.67 6.41 15.52
CA TRP A 48 -6.65 7.86 15.41
C TRP A 48 -7.91 8.40 14.71
N ASP A 49 -8.42 9.53 15.21
CA ASP A 49 -9.56 10.19 14.59
C ASP A 49 -9.15 10.91 13.29
N SER A 50 -10.14 11.23 12.46
CA SER A 50 -9.94 11.85 11.14
C SER A 50 -9.17 13.17 11.20
N LEU A 51 -9.30 13.93 12.30
CA LEU A 51 -8.57 15.18 12.50
C LEU A 51 -7.09 14.93 12.83
N THR A 52 -6.80 13.94 13.65
CA THR A 52 -5.42 13.52 13.98
C THR A 52 -4.74 12.99 12.73
N LEU A 53 -5.41 12.09 12.00
CA LEU A 53 -4.94 11.55 10.72
C LEU A 53 -4.70 12.64 9.67
N THR A 54 -5.61 13.61 9.54
CA THR A 54 -5.46 14.72 8.57
C THR A 54 -4.28 15.62 8.90
N ASN A 55 -3.95 15.79 10.18
CA ASN A 55 -2.83 16.63 10.62
C ASN A 55 -1.49 15.86 10.71
N MET A 56 -1.51 14.54 10.52
CA MET A 56 -0.32 13.72 10.51
C MET A 56 0.59 14.13 9.33
N THR A 57 1.88 14.22 9.59
CA THR A 57 2.83 14.64 8.56
C THR A 57 3.16 13.50 7.61
N ALA A 58 3.50 13.82 6.36
CA ALA A 58 4.03 12.84 5.41
C ALA A 58 5.28 12.13 5.94
N LYS A 59 6.10 12.82 6.75
CA LYS A 59 7.28 12.24 7.39
C LYS A 59 6.87 11.11 8.34
N THR A 60 5.89 11.37 9.21
CA THR A 60 5.39 10.38 10.19
C THR A 60 4.86 9.14 9.48
N ILE A 61 3.99 9.31 8.48
CA ILE A 61 3.41 8.18 7.74
C ILE A 61 4.49 7.33 7.06
N ARG A 62 5.41 7.98 6.32
CA ARG A 62 6.49 7.27 5.63
C ARG A 62 7.43 6.55 6.60
N GLN A 63 7.73 7.16 7.73
CA GLN A 63 8.60 6.56 8.73
C GLN A 63 7.95 5.30 9.33
N CYS A 64 6.66 5.35 9.66
CA CYS A 64 5.92 4.16 10.06
C CYS A 64 5.90 3.07 8.98
N ASP A 65 5.63 3.43 7.72
CA ASP A 65 5.64 2.46 6.61
C ASP A 65 7.03 1.82 6.41
N GLU A 66 8.12 2.58 6.57
CA GLU A 66 9.51 2.08 6.50
C GLU A 66 9.85 1.12 7.65
N ASP A 67 9.26 1.32 8.82
CA ASP A 67 9.49 0.54 10.04
C ASP A 67 8.45 -0.58 10.24
N ASP A 68 7.61 -0.88 9.23
CA ASP A 68 6.51 -1.87 9.27
C ASP A 68 5.49 -1.60 10.41
N LEU A 69 5.27 -0.33 10.75
CA LEU A 69 4.34 0.12 11.79
C LEU A 69 3.05 0.72 11.18
N ASP A 70 1.91 0.44 11.80
CA ASP A 70 0.64 1.03 11.41
C ASP A 70 0.50 2.44 12.00
N TRP A 71 0.69 3.47 11.15
CA TRP A 71 0.56 4.88 11.53
C TRP A 71 -0.86 5.27 11.98
N SER A 72 -1.89 4.47 11.68
CA SER A 72 -3.28 4.79 11.98
C SER A 72 -3.70 4.41 13.41
N VAL A 73 -2.88 3.66 14.14
CA VAL A 73 -3.15 3.20 15.49
C VAL A 73 -1.96 3.43 16.43
N MET A 74 -2.19 3.41 17.74
CA MET A 74 -1.12 3.42 18.73
C MET A 74 -1.56 2.83 20.07
N SER A 75 -0.69 2.05 20.70
CA SER A 75 -0.89 1.56 22.06
C SER A 75 -0.29 2.52 23.07
N LEU A 76 -1.13 3.09 23.94
CA LEU A 76 -0.70 4.03 24.99
C LEU A 76 -1.07 3.54 26.39
N TYR A 77 -0.33 4.03 27.40
CA TYR A 77 -0.67 3.73 28.78
C TYR A 77 -1.88 4.55 29.26
N PRO A 78 -2.75 3.97 30.11
CA PRO A 78 -3.91 4.67 30.69
C PRO A 78 -3.60 6.02 31.37
N PRO A 79 -2.44 6.22 32.03
CA PRO A 79 -2.07 7.52 32.60
C PRO A 79 -1.84 8.62 31.56
N ASP A 80 -1.53 8.28 30.31
CA ASP A 80 -1.15 9.23 29.26
C ASP A 80 -2.33 9.78 28.46
N ILE A 81 -3.53 9.26 28.74
CA ILE A 81 -4.76 9.62 28.04
C ILE A 81 -5.87 10.06 28.99
N GLU A 82 -6.82 10.81 28.46
CA GLU A 82 -8.04 11.24 29.15
C GLU A 82 -9.26 11.14 28.23
N LEU A 83 -10.44 10.92 28.80
CA LEU A 83 -11.69 10.92 28.04
C LEU A 83 -11.94 12.28 27.40
N THR A 84 -12.48 12.28 26.19
CA THR A 84 -12.88 13.49 25.47
C THR A 84 -14.15 13.23 24.67
N ASP A 85 -14.74 14.29 24.11
CA ASP A 85 -15.87 14.19 23.20
C ASP A 85 -15.38 13.75 21.81
N ALA A 86 -16.14 12.89 21.14
CA ALA A 86 -15.86 12.52 19.75
C ALA A 86 -15.88 13.77 18.86
N ARG A 87 -14.89 13.86 17.95
CA ARG A 87 -14.74 15.00 17.03
C ARG A 87 -15.18 14.70 15.60
N ASP A 88 -15.52 13.44 15.34
CA ASP A 88 -15.81 12.91 14.02
C ASP A 88 -16.66 11.62 14.09
N THR A 89 -16.85 11.00 12.93
CA THR A 89 -17.58 9.75 12.73
C THR A 89 -16.69 8.67 12.11
N PRO A 90 -17.07 7.38 12.23
CA PRO A 90 -16.34 6.29 11.54
C PRO A 90 -16.23 6.49 10.03
N ALA A 91 -17.25 7.05 9.38
CA ALA A 91 -17.24 7.31 7.94
C ALA A 91 -16.22 8.41 7.54
N GLU A 92 -16.03 9.42 8.39
CA GLU A 92 -15.00 10.44 8.18
C GLU A 92 -13.59 9.87 8.34
N VAL A 93 -13.39 8.98 9.32
CA VAL A 93 -12.12 8.25 9.49
C VAL A 93 -11.83 7.39 8.26
N GLU A 94 -12.79 6.58 7.83
CA GLU A 94 -12.64 5.73 6.64
C GLU A 94 -12.28 6.57 5.40
N SER A 95 -12.94 7.72 5.21
CA SER A 95 -12.64 8.61 4.10
C SER A 95 -11.23 9.21 4.17
N VAL A 96 -10.75 9.58 5.36
CA VAL A 96 -9.38 10.10 5.54
C VAL A 96 -8.35 8.98 5.37
N LEU A 97 -8.58 7.80 5.93
CA LEU A 97 -7.71 6.63 5.77
C LEU A 97 -7.56 6.26 4.29
N LYS A 98 -8.66 6.10 3.56
CA LYS A 98 -8.63 5.82 2.11
C LYS A 98 -7.82 6.85 1.35
N LYS A 99 -7.99 8.14 1.67
CA LYS A 99 -7.21 9.22 1.06
C LYS A 99 -5.71 9.10 1.37
N LEU A 100 -5.34 8.88 2.64
CA LEU A 100 -3.95 8.77 3.06
C LEU A 100 -3.29 7.53 2.46
N ILE A 101 -3.95 6.36 2.54
CA ILE A 101 -3.49 5.11 1.90
C ILE A 101 -3.25 5.35 0.42
N ASN A 102 -4.22 5.88 -0.33
CA ASN A 102 -4.03 6.18 -1.77
C ASN A 102 -2.90 7.18 -2.03
N THR A 103 -2.66 8.11 -1.10
CA THR A 103 -1.58 9.10 -1.22
C THR A 103 -0.21 8.48 -0.97
N TYR A 104 -0.06 7.56 -0.03
CA TYR A 104 1.25 7.10 0.48
C TYR A 104 1.59 5.64 0.13
N ARG A 105 0.63 4.80 -0.30
CA ARG A 105 0.77 3.36 -0.59
C ARG A 105 2.00 2.96 -1.40
N TRP A 106 2.46 3.83 -2.28
CA TRP A 106 3.58 3.55 -3.19
C TRP A 106 4.84 4.38 -2.88
N ASP A 107 4.88 5.16 -1.81
CA ASP A 107 6.01 6.05 -1.52
C ASP A 107 7.33 5.32 -1.31
N TYR A 108 7.30 4.11 -0.74
CA TYR A 108 8.49 3.27 -0.53
C TYR A 108 9.19 2.87 -1.84
N LEU A 109 8.50 2.95 -2.99
CA LEU A 109 9.05 2.69 -4.32
C LEU A 109 9.69 3.95 -4.96
N GLY A 110 9.66 5.11 -4.30
CA GLY A 110 10.26 6.34 -4.80
C GLY A 110 9.69 6.79 -6.15
N GLU A 111 10.56 6.94 -7.16
CA GLU A 111 10.13 7.35 -8.50
C GLU A 111 9.25 6.32 -9.21
N GLU A 112 9.46 5.03 -8.97
CA GLU A 112 8.60 3.95 -9.47
C GLU A 112 7.20 4.09 -8.90
N GLY A 113 7.09 4.29 -7.60
CA GLY A 113 5.81 4.50 -6.93
C GLY A 113 5.05 5.73 -7.44
N SER A 114 5.76 6.79 -7.82
CA SER A 114 5.14 7.95 -8.46
C SER A 114 4.50 7.60 -9.80
N ARG A 115 5.15 6.74 -10.61
CA ARG A 115 4.58 6.27 -11.90
C ARG A 115 3.43 5.30 -11.70
N VAL A 116 3.51 4.41 -10.69
CA VAL A 116 2.39 3.53 -10.30
C VAL A 116 1.16 4.36 -9.91
N LYS A 117 1.34 5.42 -9.12
CA LYS A 117 0.26 6.35 -8.76
C LYS A 117 -0.37 7.01 -9.98
N ASP A 118 0.42 7.43 -10.95
CA ASP A 118 -0.11 8.06 -12.18
C ASP A 118 -0.99 7.08 -12.98
N VAL A 119 -0.66 5.79 -12.98
CA VAL A 119 -1.47 4.74 -13.63
C VAL A 119 -2.76 4.46 -12.85
N LEU A 120 -2.69 4.46 -11.51
CA LEU A 120 -3.79 4.05 -10.62
C LEU A 120 -4.57 5.22 -9.99
N GLN A 121 -4.34 6.46 -10.42
CA GLN A 121 -4.87 7.67 -9.75
C GLN A 121 -6.39 7.71 -9.55
N ASP A 122 -7.15 7.04 -10.44
CA ASP A 122 -8.61 6.98 -10.44
C ASP A 122 -9.16 5.59 -10.04
N VAL A 123 -8.29 4.72 -9.52
CA VAL A 123 -8.63 3.33 -9.14
C VAL A 123 -8.80 3.25 -7.63
N ASP A 124 -9.88 2.63 -7.17
CA ASP A 124 -10.06 2.32 -5.75
C ASP A 124 -9.00 1.31 -5.30
N SER A 125 -8.35 1.54 -4.16
CA SER A 125 -7.27 0.69 -3.66
C SER A 125 -7.68 -0.76 -3.46
N ASP A 126 -8.98 -0.98 -3.21
CA ASP A 126 -9.57 -2.27 -2.88
C ASP A 126 -10.14 -2.97 -4.13
N ASP A 127 -10.09 -2.34 -5.31
CA ASP A 127 -10.57 -2.89 -6.58
C ASP A 127 -9.39 -3.38 -7.42
N GLU A 128 -8.92 -4.59 -7.11
CA GLU A 128 -7.80 -5.25 -7.82
C GLU A 128 -8.08 -5.41 -9.32
N TRP A 129 -9.33 -5.70 -9.69
CA TRP A 129 -9.69 -5.87 -11.10
C TRP A 129 -9.57 -4.55 -11.87
N ALA A 130 -10.08 -3.45 -11.31
CA ALA A 130 -9.91 -2.12 -11.89
C ALA A 130 -8.43 -1.72 -11.99
N ALA A 131 -7.59 -2.16 -11.05
CA ALA A 131 -6.14 -1.95 -11.15
C ALA A 131 -5.54 -2.70 -12.36
N PHE A 132 -5.92 -3.97 -12.59
CA PHE A 132 -5.48 -4.71 -13.78
C PHE A 132 -5.96 -4.07 -15.09
N GLU A 133 -7.19 -3.58 -15.15
CA GLU A 133 -7.72 -2.86 -16.32
C GLU A 133 -6.96 -1.55 -16.58
N ALA A 134 -6.61 -0.81 -15.52
CA ALA A 134 -5.83 0.42 -15.63
C ALA A 134 -4.42 0.14 -16.18
N TRP A 135 -3.75 -0.89 -15.67
CA TRP A 135 -2.44 -1.33 -16.16
C TRP A 135 -2.49 -1.84 -17.60
N GLU A 136 -3.46 -2.67 -17.96
CA GLU A 136 -3.63 -3.13 -19.33
C GLU A 136 -3.81 -1.95 -20.29
N LYS A 137 -4.68 -1.01 -19.94
CA LYS A 137 -4.92 0.22 -20.72
C LYS A 137 -3.66 1.09 -20.83
N HIS A 138 -2.84 1.16 -19.79
CA HIS A 138 -1.56 1.85 -19.81
C HIS A 138 -0.58 1.15 -20.76
N PHE A 139 -0.34 -0.15 -20.57
CA PHE A 139 0.60 -0.94 -21.36
C PHE A 139 0.25 -0.99 -22.85
N ARG A 140 -1.04 -1.08 -23.20
CA ARG A 140 -1.50 -0.99 -24.60
C ARG A 140 -1.12 0.32 -25.30
N LYS A 141 -0.87 1.40 -24.54
CA LYS A 141 -0.44 2.70 -25.09
C LYS A 141 1.08 2.85 -25.16
N VAL A 142 1.80 2.34 -24.15
CA VAL A 142 3.23 2.65 -23.98
C VAL A 142 4.16 1.56 -24.50
N LEU A 143 3.75 0.28 -24.48
CA LEU A 143 4.59 -0.82 -24.93
C LEU A 143 4.66 -0.87 -26.45
N LYS A 144 5.89 -1.01 -26.96
CA LYS A 144 6.15 -1.17 -28.39
C LYS A 144 6.44 -2.62 -28.71
N PHE A 145 5.52 -3.27 -29.39
CA PHE A 145 5.68 -4.66 -29.80
C PHE A 145 6.29 -4.78 -31.21
N PRO A 146 7.02 -5.88 -31.49
CA PRO A 146 7.47 -6.88 -30.52
C PRO A 146 8.76 -6.45 -29.80
N PHE A 147 9.04 -7.03 -28.62
CA PHE A 147 10.28 -6.80 -27.87
C PHE A 147 10.81 -8.10 -27.23
N GLU A 148 12.08 -8.08 -26.80
CA GLU A 148 12.75 -9.21 -26.14
C GLU A 148 12.77 -9.02 -24.63
N ALA A 149 12.36 -10.05 -23.89
CA ALA A 149 12.38 -10.08 -22.44
C ALA A 149 12.89 -11.44 -21.93
N GLU A 150 13.57 -11.43 -20.79
CA GLU A 150 14.00 -12.61 -20.05
C GLU A 150 12.90 -13.03 -19.08
N VAL A 151 12.70 -14.34 -18.94
CA VAL A 151 11.73 -14.91 -18.01
C VAL A 151 12.36 -14.98 -16.62
N MET A 152 11.82 -14.21 -15.69
CA MET A 152 12.37 -14.06 -14.33
C MET A 152 11.83 -15.10 -13.35
N GLU A 153 10.62 -15.61 -13.59
CA GLU A 153 9.95 -16.56 -12.69
C GLU A 153 9.80 -17.96 -13.29
N GLN A 154 9.63 -18.96 -12.41
CA GLN A 154 9.45 -20.35 -12.85
C GLN A 154 8.10 -20.56 -13.55
N GLN A 155 8.17 -20.92 -14.84
CA GLN A 155 6.98 -21.16 -15.66
C GLN A 155 6.56 -22.63 -15.69
N LYS A 156 5.24 -22.86 -15.74
CA LYS A 156 4.68 -24.17 -16.11
C LYS A 156 4.85 -24.38 -17.61
N GLY A 157 5.42 -25.51 -18.02
CA GLY A 157 5.57 -25.87 -19.43
C GLY A 157 7.03 -25.82 -19.91
N PRO A 158 7.28 -25.59 -21.21
CA PRO A 158 8.61 -25.74 -21.82
C PRO A 158 9.48 -24.48 -21.75
N VAL A 159 8.90 -23.31 -21.48
CA VAL A 159 9.65 -22.07 -21.19
C VAL A 159 10.20 -22.20 -19.76
N ARG A 160 11.45 -21.80 -19.56
CA ARG A 160 12.16 -21.85 -18.27
C ARG A 160 12.58 -20.45 -17.84
N GLN A 161 12.76 -20.27 -16.55
CA GLN A 161 13.46 -19.12 -16.00
C GLN A 161 14.82 -18.94 -16.68
N GLY A 162 15.17 -17.72 -17.05
CA GLY A 162 16.36 -17.36 -17.83
C GLY A 162 16.23 -17.54 -19.35
N ASP A 163 15.13 -18.09 -19.86
CA ASP A 163 14.89 -18.10 -21.31
C ASP A 163 14.57 -16.67 -21.78
N VAL A 164 15.14 -16.27 -22.92
CA VAL A 164 14.75 -15.03 -23.60
C VAL A 164 13.61 -15.33 -24.58
N VAL A 165 12.50 -14.62 -24.41
CA VAL A 165 11.29 -14.73 -25.23
C VAL A 165 11.06 -13.44 -26.01
N LYS A 166 10.39 -13.55 -27.15
CA LYS A 166 9.93 -12.39 -27.91
C LYS A 166 8.45 -12.15 -27.63
N VAL A 167 8.15 -11.07 -26.93
CA VAL A 167 6.80 -10.62 -26.58
C VAL A 167 6.15 -9.96 -27.81
N LEU A 168 4.94 -10.39 -28.15
CA LEU A 168 4.25 -10.05 -29.40
C LEU A 168 3.07 -9.10 -29.22
N GLU A 169 2.25 -9.32 -28.19
CA GLU A 169 1.08 -8.48 -27.89
C GLU A 169 0.53 -8.80 -26.49
N ILE A 170 -0.32 -7.90 -25.97
CA ILE A 170 -1.14 -8.14 -24.77
C ILE A 170 -2.39 -8.91 -25.19
N THR A 171 -2.64 -10.05 -24.56
CA THR A 171 -3.79 -10.90 -24.89
C THR A 171 -5.01 -10.55 -24.05
N GLU A 172 -4.88 -10.62 -22.73
CA GLU A 172 -5.98 -10.46 -21.77
C GLU A 172 -5.43 -10.14 -20.38
N ILE A 173 -6.33 -9.79 -19.47
CA ILE A 173 -6.06 -9.78 -18.03
C ILE A 173 -6.70 -11.01 -17.39
N MET A 174 -6.02 -11.62 -16.43
CA MET A 174 -6.51 -12.82 -15.75
C MET A 174 -6.05 -12.86 -14.30
N GLU A 175 -6.96 -13.02 -13.36
CA GLU A 175 -6.61 -13.30 -11.97
C GLU A 175 -6.09 -14.76 -11.80
N PRO A 176 -5.04 -14.99 -10.99
CA PRO A 176 -4.24 -14.04 -10.22
C PRO A 176 -3.01 -13.51 -10.97
N TYR A 177 -2.93 -13.68 -12.29
CA TYR A 177 -1.73 -13.45 -13.11
C TYR A 177 -1.58 -12.01 -13.64
N GLY A 178 -2.60 -11.16 -13.51
CA GLY A 178 -2.61 -9.81 -14.04
C GLY A 178 -2.61 -9.77 -15.57
N VAL A 179 -1.76 -8.92 -16.17
CA VAL A 179 -1.69 -8.71 -17.62
C VAL A 179 -0.92 -9.86 -18.29
N LEU A 180 -1.58 -10.58 -19.20
CA LEU A 180 -0.99 -11.67 -19.97
C LEU A 180 -0.52 -11.20 -21.35
N VAL A 181 0.61 -11.74 -21.79
CA VAL A 181 1.21 -11.44 -23.09
C VAL A 181 1.48 -12.69 -23.91
N GLN A 182 1.19 -12.60 -25.21
CA GLN A 182 1.59 -13.61 -26.18
C GLN A 182 3.09 -13.49 -26.44
N CYS A 183 3.81 -14.57 -26.21
CA CYS A 183 5.23 -14.70 -26.44
C CYS A 183 5.52 -15.74 -27.52
N SER A 184 6.65 -15.57 -28.20
CA SER A 184 7.24 -16.60 -29.05
C SER A 184 8.59 -17.03 -28.48
N HIS A 185 8.80 -18.34 -28.40
CA HIS A 185 10.05 -18.92 -27.93
C HIS A 185 10.33 -20.21 -28.70
N LYS A 186 11.54 -20.32 -29.26
CA LYS A 186 11.94 -21.43 -30.15
C LYS A 186 10.95 -21.60 -31.30
N ARG A 187 10.15 -22.67 -31.31
CA ARG A 187 9.16 -22.99 -32.36
C ARG A 187 7.71 -22.92 -31.88
N GLY A 188 7.47 -22.39 -30.67
CA GLY A 188 6.14 -22.34 -30.05
C GLY A 188 5.69 -20.93 -29.68
N GLY A 189 4.37 -20.76 -29.61
CA GLY A 189 3.73 -19.62 -28.97
C GLY A 189 3.32 -19.98 -27.54
N TYR A 190 3.47 -19.04 -26.61
CA TYR A 190 3.17 -19.18 -25.19
C TYR A 190 2.46 -17.94 -24.68
N VAL A 191 1.63 -18.08 -23.65
CA VAL A 191 1.05 -16.94 -22.93
C VAL A 191 1.72 -16.92 -21.56
N LEU A 192 2.31 -15.78 -21.20
CA LEU A 192 3.04 -15.59 -19.95
C LEU A 192 2.52 -14.32 -19.24
N PRO A 193 2.55 -14.26 -17.91
CA PRO A 193 2.33 -13.02 -17.18
C PRO A 193 3.41 -12.00 -17.52
N LEU A 194 3.04 -10.76 -17.78
CA LEU A 194 4.01 -9.71 -18.07
C LEU A 194 4.91 -9.41 -16.86
N CYS A 195 4.39 -9.53 -15.65
CA CYS A 195 5.13 -9.33 -14.40
C CYS A 195 6.23 -10.39 -14.16
N ASP A 196 6.21 -11.50 -14.91
CA ASP A 196 7.24 -12.54 -14.84
C ASP A 196 8.39 -12.30 -15.84
N LEU A 197 8.38 -11.15 -16.54
CA LEU A 197 9.31 -10.83 -17.62
C LEU A 197 10.11 -9.57 -17.32
N GLU A 198 11.40 -9.57 -17.64
CA GLU A 198 12.27 -8.39 -17.59
C GLU A 198 12.80 -8.05 -18.99
N VAL A 199 12.72 -6.78 -19.40
CA VAL A 199 13.23 -6.37 -20.70
C VAL A 199 14.75 -6.44 -20.74
N THR A 200 15.29 -7.24 -21.66
CA THR A 200 16.74 -7.54 -21.76
C THR A 200 17.68 -6.34 -21.99
N LYS A 201 17.15 -5.21 -22.44
CA LYS A 201 17.93 -4.00 -22.78
C LYS A 201 17.37 -2.79 -22.06
N GLU A 202 18.13 -2.24 -21.13
CA GLU A 202 17.80 -0.99 -20.42
C GLU A 202 17.55 0.20 -21.37
N SER A 203 18.22 0.23 -22.52
CA SER A 203 18.01 1.27 -23.54
C SER A 203 16.69 1.15 -24.30
N SER A 204 15.92 0.08 -24.09
CA SER A 204 14.62 -0.13 -24.72
C SER A 204 13.60 0.84 -24.17
N SER A 205 12.73 1.40 -25.01
CA SER A 205 11.59 2.19 -24.53
C SER A 205 10.59 1.38 -23.70
N ASN A 206 10.66 0.05 -23.74
CA ASN A 206 9.81 -0.82 -22.94
C ASN A 206 10.44 -1.20 -21.60
N TYR A 207 11.72 -0.85 -21.35
CA TYR A 207 12.38 -1.24 -20.10
C TYR A 207 11.66 -0.68 -18.88
N GLN A 208 11.50 0.65 -18.82
CA GLN A 208 10.85 1.28 -17.69
C GLN A 208 9.38 0.84 -17.51
N PRO A 209 8.53 0.84 -18.56
CA PRO A 209 7.14 0.43 -18.36
C PRO A 209 6.95 -1.04 -17.96
N VAL A 210 7.86 -1.95 -18.31
CA VAL A 210 7.73 -3.36 -17.86
C VAL A 210 8.27 -3.54 -16.44
N LYS A 211 9.20 -2.67 -16.02
CA LYS A 211 9.75 -2.67 -14.66
C LYS A 211 8.77 -2.07 -13.64
N ASP A 212 8.02 -1.04 -14.05
CA ASP A 212 6.96 -0.40 -13.25
C ASP A 212 5.77 -1.33 -13.02
#